data_AF-Q54CY6-F1
#
_entry.id   AF-Q54CY6-F1
#
_cell.length_a   1.000
_cell.length_b   1.000
_cell.length_c   1.000
_cell.angle_alpha   90.00
_cell.angle_beta   90.00
_cell.angle_gamma   90.00
#
_symmetry.space_group_name_H-M   'P 1'
#
loop_
_entity.id
_entity.type
_entity.pdbx_description
1 polymer ?
#
loop_
_entity_poly.entity_id
_entity_poly.type
_entity_poly.pdbx_seq_one_letter_code
_entity_poly.pdbx_strand_id
1 'polypeptide(L)'
;MKMIKLLLLLLILFLNNNQVKSVTYLEMTPYEKSDCSGESEGIGYAFIVNQCFAIAGDYYSVSLNSDHSNSTISEYKDGENNQCTGLISDNDKVYEIDGCYNAPNYVWNSGAVPSNYVKISISVNPTDIPQYGFRQTTYAPGDKDCQSNPQFYWYATNNTKIDMGNFSATFYCSDNESFEIYCAPGCFTTDSSMTCIRDFTHWATENYMAGSC
;
A
#
# COMPACT_ATOMS: atom_id res chain seq x y z
N MET A 1 30.57 -23.54 -36.48
CA MET A 1 30.52 -24.01 -35.07
C MET A 1 30.72 -22.93 -34.00
N LYS A 2 31.42 -21.81 -34.26
CA LYS A 2 31.57 -20.71 -33.26
C LYS A 2 30.26 -19.97 -32.92
N MET A 3 29.36 -19.80 -33.90
CA MET A 3 28.10 -19.06 -33.72
C MET A 3 27.10 -19.75 -32.76
N ILE A 4 27.02 -21.08 -32.78
CA ILE A 4 26.14 -21.86 -31.88
C ILE A 4 26.57 -21.74 -30.41
N LYS A 5 27.88 -21.64 -30.12
CA LYS A 5 28.38 -21.47 -28.74
C LYS A 5 28.02 -20.10 -28.16
N LEU A 6 28.05 -19.03 -28.97
CA LEU A 6 27.69 -17.68 -28.52
C LEU A 6 26.18 -17.57 -28.21
N LEU A 7 25.34 -18.19 -29.05
CA LEU A 7 23.89 -18.21 -28.85
C LEU A 7 23.50 -18.95 -27.55
N LEU A 8 24.15 -20.08 -27.26
CA LEU A 8 23.95 -20.83 -26.02
C LEU A 8 24.38 -20.04 -24.77
N LEU A 9 25.48 -19.29 -24.85
CA LEU A 9 25.94 -18.45 -23.74
C LEU A 9 24.95 -17.31 -23.43
N LEU A 10 24.43 -16.66 -24.48
CA LEU A 10 23.39 -15.63 -24.35
C LEU A 10 22.11 -16.21 -23.75
N LEU A 11 21.66 -17.39 -24.18
CA LEU A 11 20.46 -18.03 -23.64
C LEU A 11 20.60 -18.33 -22.14
N ILE A 12 21.76 -18.82 -21.70
CA ILE A 12 22.04 -19.07 -20.27
C ILE A 12 22.07 -17.76 -19.47
N LEU A 13 22.62 -16.67 -20.02
CA LEU A 13 22.58 -15.35 -19.39
C LEU A 13 21.15 -14.81 -19.26
N PHE A 14 20.30 -15.01 -20.26
CA PHE A 14 18.88 -14.65 -20.19
C PHE A 14 18.11 -15.48 -19.16
N LEU A 15 18.40 -16.79 -19.05
CA LEU A 15 17.74 -17.67 -18.07
C LEU A 15 18.11 -17.32 -16.62
N ASN A 16 19.34 -16.87 -16.36
CA ASN A 16 19.78 -16.54 -15.00
C ASN A 16 19.31 -15.14 -14.53
N ASN A 17 18.95 -14.23 -15.43
CA ASN A 17 18.53 -12.88 -15.04
C ASN A 17 17.06 -12.76 -14.62
N ASN A 18 16.24 -13.78 -14.85
CA ASN A 18 14.80 -13.75 -14.51
C ASN A 18 14.50 -14.37 -13.14
N GLN A 19 15.41 -14.27 -12.16
CA GLN A 19 14.97 -14.46 -10.77
C GLN A 19 14.12 -13.25 -10.38
N VAL A 20 12.83 -13.32 -10.69
CA VAL A 20 11.82 -12.45 -10.08
C VAL A 20 11.95 -12.67 -8.59
N LYS A 21 12.54 -11.70 -7.88
CA LYS A 21 12.57 -11.73 -6.42
C LYS A 21 11.13 -11.75 -5.96
N SER A 22 10.74 -12.85 -5.34
CA SER A 22 9.41 -12.98 -4.77
C SER A 22 9.17 -11.82 -3.81
N VAL A 23 8.09 -11.08 -3.98
CA VAL A 23 7.67 -10.03 -3.05
C VAL A 23 6.56 -10.57 -2.17
N THR A 24 6.57 -10.17 -0.91
CA THR A 24 5.55 -10.53 0.07
C THR A 24 4.95 -9.23 0.61
N TYR A 25 3.63 -9.20 0.71
CA TYR A 25 2.87 -8.11 1.28
C TYR A 25 2.11 -8.58 2.52
N LEU A 26 2.03 -7.71 3.51
CA LEU A 26 1.02 -7.77 4.56
C LEU A 26 -0.21 -7.01 4.07
N GLU A 27 -1.32 -7.70 3.92
CA GLU A 27 -2.59 -7.14 3.45
C GLU A 27 -3.54 -6.96 4.63
N MET A 28 -4.21 -5.81 4.67
CA MET A 28 -5.29 -5.46 5.60
C MET A 28 -6.57 -5.29 4.79
N THR A 29 -7.35 -6.36 4.65
CA THR A 29 -8.59 -6.36 3.86
C THR A 29 -9.76 -5.81 4.68
N PRO A 30 -10.48 -4.79 4.22
CA PRO A 30 -11.49 -4.13 5.02
C PRO A 30 -12.81 -4.91 5.10
N TYR A 31 -13.49 -4.83 6.24
CA TYR A 31 -14.81 -5.40 6.48
C TYR A 31 -15.66 -4.45 7.33
N GLU A 32 -16.96 -4.43 7.09
CA GLU A 32 -17.92 -3.64 7.87
C GLU A 32 -18.00 -4.13 9.34
N LYS A 33 -17.91 -5.44 9.56
CA LYS A 33 -18.18 -6.07 10.86
C LYS A 33 -16.93 -6.38 11.66
N SER A 34 -17.08 -6.34 12.98
CA SER A 34 -15.99 -6.53 13.95
C SER A 34 -15.35 -7.92 13.98
N ASP A 35 -15.99 -8.90 13.35
CA ASP A 35 -15.49 -10.26 13.17
C ASP A 35 -14.92 -10.50 11.77
N CYS A 36 -14.81 -9.44 10.96
CA CYS A 36 -14.39 -9.49 9.56
C CYS A 36 -15.21 -10.49 8.73
N SER A 37 -16.51 -10.63 9.05
CA SER A 37 -17.47 -11.40 8.27
C SER A 37 -18.26 -10.51 7.32
N GLY A 38 -18.75 -11.09 6.23
CA GLY A 38 -19.57 -10.40 5.23
C GLY A 38 -18.76 -9.87 4.04
N GLU A 39 -19.28 -8.82 3.42
CA GLU A 39 -18.67 -8.19 2.25
C GLU A 39 -17.46 -7.34 2.65
N SER A 40 -16.49 -7.27 1.73
CA SER A 40 -15.33 -6.39 1.90
C SER A 40 -15.76 -4.94 1.67
N GLU A 41 -15.68 -4.12 2.70
CA GLU A 41 -16.13 -2.72 2.67
C GLU A 41 -15.28 -1.85 3.59
N GLY A 42 -14.78 -0.72 3.05
CA GLY A 42 -14.07 0.31 3.80
C GLY A 42 -12.64 0.55 3.32
N ILE A 43 -11.77 0.94 4.26
CA ILE A 43 -10.37 1.28 3.99
C ILE A 43 -9.46 0.10 4.30
N GLY A 44 -8.70 -0.33 3.29
CA GLY A 44 -7.67 -1.35 3.40
C GLY A 44 -6.27 -0.83 3.11
N TYR A 45 -5.29 -1.67 3.41
CA TYR A 45 -3.88 -1.35 3.26
C TYR A 45 -3.08 -2.56 2.78
N ALA A 46 -1.98 -2.30 2.09
CA ALA A 46 -0.97 -3.30 1.79
C ALA A 46 0.42 -2.72 2.04
N PHE A 47 1.28 -3.51 2.67
CA PHE A 47 2.63 -3.11 3.02
C PHE A 47 3.63 -4.14 2.52
N ILE A 48 4.68 -3.70 1.86
CA ILE A 48 5.76 -4.59 1.47
C ILE A 48 6.50 -5.10 2.72
N VAL A 49 6.77 -6.40 2.76
CA VAL A 49 7.46 -7.04 3.88
C VAL A 49 8.98 -6.95 3.70
N ASN A 50 9.69 -6.74 4.82
CA ASN A 50 11.15 -6.66 4.94
C ASN A 50 11.80 -5.55 4.09
N GLN A 51 11.08 -4.46 3.85
CA GLN A 51 11.66 -3.24 3.28
C GLN A 51 11.27 -2.03 4.11
N CYS A 52 12.09 -0.99 4.03
CA CYS A 52 11.77 0.32 4.59
C CYS A 52 10.97 1.13 3.57
N PHE A 53 9.89 1.76 4.03
CA PHE A 53 9.06 2.62 3.22
C PHE A 53 8.56 3.79 4.05
N ALA A 54 8.03 4.83 3.40
CA ALA A 54 7.51 5.99 4.11
C ALA A 54 6.02 6.21 3.83
N ILE A 55 5.29 6.64 4.84
CA ILE A 55 3.89 7.05 4.78
C ILE A 55 3.78 8.38 5.50
N ALA A 56 3.20 9.39 4.86
CA ALA A 56 2.95 10.69 5.47
C ALA A 56 4.18 11.34 6.17
N GLY A 57 5.40 11.03 5.68
CA GLY A 57 6.67 11.54 6.21
C GLY A 57 7.31 10.67 7.29
N ASP A 58 6.60 9.69 7.82
CA ASP A 58 7.10 8.72 8.80
C ASP A 58 7.59 7.46 8.10
N TYR A 59 8.57 6.77 8.69
CA TYR A 59 9.21 5.59 8.10
C TYR A 59 8.78 4.31 8.81
N TYR A 60 8.50 3.28 8.04
CA TYR A 60 7.97 2.02 8.52
C TYR A 60 8.69 0.82 7.90
N SER A 61 8.67 -0.29 8.64
CA SER A 61 8.99 -1.59 8.08
C SER A 61 8.05 -2.65 8.64
N VAL A 62 7.70 -3.62 7.79
CA VAL A 62 6.92 -4.79 8.20
C VAL A 62 7.83 -6.00 8.26
N SER A 63 7.81 -6.71 9.38
CA SER A 63 8.51 -7.99 9.55
C SER A 63 7.51 -9.09 9.87
N LEU A 64 7.88 -10.33 9.51
CA LEU A 64 7.15 -11.53 9.89
C LEU A 64 7.97 -12.33 10.89
N ASN A 65 7.31 -12.96 11.86
CA ASN A 65 7.97 -13.93 12.73
C ASN A 65 8.33 -15.21 11.93
N SER A 66 9.11 -16.12 12.54
CA SER A 66 9.70 -17.25 11.81
C SER A 66 8.71 -18.25 11.21
N ASP A 67 7.52 -18.39 11.78
CA ASP A 67 6.45 -19.27 11.29
C ASP A 67 5.38 -18.52 10.49
N HIS A 68 5.58 -17.21 10.26
CA HIS A 68 4.64 -16.29 9.61
C HIS A 68 3.25 -16.25 10.26
N SER A 69 3.10 -16.61 11.54
CA SER A 69 1.83 -16.49 12.25
C SER A 69 1.53 -15.06 12.72
N ASN A 70 2.56 -14.22 12.82
CA ASN A 70 2.44 -12.84 13.25
C ASN A 70 3.28 -11.90 12.36
N SER A 71 2.78 -10.69 12.21
CA SER A 71 3.49 -9.57 11.60
C SER A 71 3.74 -8.47 12.63
N THR A 72 4.80 -7.71 12.46
CA THR A 72 5.10 -6.51 13.24
C THR A 72 5.33 -5.35 12.28
N ILE A 73 4.55 -4.29 12.44
CA ILE A 73 4.75 -3.01 11.78
C ILE A 73 5.50 -2.11 12.76
N SER A 74 6.73 -1.76 12.40
CA SER A 74 7.61 -0.91 13.21
C SER A 74 7.76 0.47 12.61
N GLU A 75 7.81 1.48 13.47
CA GLU A 75 7.99 2.89 13.10
C GLU A 75 9.41 3.36 13.42
N TYR A 76 9.96 4.21 12.56
CA TYR A 76 11.34 4.68 12.61
C TYR A 76 11.40 6.19 12.46
N LYS A 77 12.34 6.81 13.18
CA LYS A 77 12.56 8.27 13.12
C LYS A 77 13.12 8.75 11.79
N ASP A 78 13.85 7.88 11.10
CA ASP A 78 14.60 8.23 9.90
C ASP A 78 14.64 7.05 8.91
N GLY A 79 14.62 7.40 7.63
CA GLY A 79 14.75 6.52 6.49
C GLY A 79 15.88 6.90 5.55
N GLU A 80 16.89 7.66 6.00
CA GLU A 80 18.08 8.01 5.22
C GLU A 80 18.58 6.81 4.40
N ASN A 81 18.76 7.02 3.09
CA ASN A 81 19.16 5.98 2.13
C ASN A 81 18.24 4.75 2.07
N ASN A 82 16.94 4.92 2.33
CA ASN A 82 15.95 3.84 2.43
C ASN A 82 16.29 2.82 3.52
N GLN A 83 17.01 3.24 4.57
CA GLN A 83 17.31 2.43 5.74
C GLN A 83 16.48 2.93 6.90
N CYS A 84 15.55 2.11 7.36
CA CYS A 84 14.76 2.40 8.55
C CYS A 84 15.69 2.34 9.78
N THR A 85 16.11 3.51 10.27
CA THR A 85 17.05 3.65 11.39
C THR A 85 16.42 4.43 12.53
N GLY A 86 16.90 4.20 13.75
CA GLY A 86 16.33 4.85 14.94
C GLY A 86 14.91 4.40 15.25
N LEU A 87 14.74 3.08 15.45
CA LEU A 87 13.47 2.46 15.86
C LEU A 87 12.78 3.22 16.99
N ILE A 88 11.49 3.47 16.84
CA ILE A 88 10.61 4.01 17.89
C ILE A 88 9.91 2.82 18.54
N SER A 89 10.61 2.15 19.46
CA SER A 89 10.18 0.85 20.02
C SER A 89 8.76 0.85 20.61
N ASP A 90 8.31 1.96 21.14
CA ASP A 90 7.01 2.04 21.83
C ASP A 90 5.81 2.09 20.86
N ASN A 91 6.07 2.19 19.55
CA ASN A 91 5.04 2.32 18.52
C ASN A 91 4.80 1.03 17.72
N ASP A 92 5.59 -0.03 17.93
CA ASP A 92 5.44 -1.30 17.23
C ASP A 92 4.01 -1.86 17.37
N LYS A 93 3.42 -2.27 16.24
CA LYS A 93 2.10 -2.92 16.19
C LYS A 93 2.25 -4.36 15.71
N VAL A 94 1.82 -5.29 16.57
CA VAL A 94 1.81 -6.72 16.26
C VAL A 94 0.42 -7.14 15.84
N TYR A 95 0.34 -7.86 14.74
CA TYR A 95 -0.90 -8.40 14.18
C TYR A 95 -0.76 -9.90 13.93
N GLU A 96 -1.73 -10.68 14.41
CA GLU A 96 -1.86 -12.10 14.10
C GLU A 96 -2.41 -12.24 12.68
N ILE A 97 -1.80 -13.12 11.87
CA ILE A 97 -2.32 -13.46 10.55
C ILE A 97 -3.66 -14.16 10.71
N ASP A 98 -4.61 -13.84 9.82
CA ASP A 98 -6.04 -14.16 9.91
C ASP A 98 -6.82 -13.47 11.04
N GLY A 99 -6.16 -12.68 11.88
CA GLY A 99 -6.81 -11.86 12.90
C GLY A 99 -7.65 -10.72 12.32
N CYS A 100 -8.66 -10.28 13.08
CA CYS A 100 -9.53 -9.15 12.75
C CYS A 100 -9.32 -8.01 13.75
N TYR A 101 -9.07 -6.80 13.25
CA TYR A 101 -8.73 -5.62 14.06
C TYR A 101 -9.50 -4.39 13.59
N ASN A 102 -9.63 -3.38 14.46
CA ASN A 102 -10.04 -2.06 13.99
C ASN A 102 -9.04 -1.56 12.95
N ALA A 103 -9.53 -0.99 11.85
CA ALA A 103 -8.66 -0.42 10.83
C ALA A 103 -7.79 0.70 11.44
N PRO A 104 -6.45 0.59 11.37
CA PRO A 104 -5.58 1.68 11.79
C PRO A 104 -5.70 2.85 10.81
N ASN A 105 -5.24 4.02 11.24
CA ASN A 105 -5.12 5.18 10.37
C ASN A 105 -3.62 5.48 10.15
N TYR A 106 -3.11 5.05 8.99
CA TYR A 106 -1.72 5.32 8.59
C TYR A 106 -1.57 6.54 7.68
N VAL A 107 -2.67 7.04 7.10
CA VAL A 107 -2.62 8.00 5.99
C VAL A 107 -3.05 9.41 6.40
N TRP A 108 -4.03 9.52 7.30
CA TRP A 108 -4.66 10.79 7.64
C TRP A 108 -4.24 11.24 9.03
N ASN A 109 -3.26 12.14 9.13
CA ASN A 109 -2.66 12.56 10.40
C ASN A 109 -3.64 13.20 11.42
N SER A 110 -4.82 13.66 11.01
CA SER A 110 -5.83 14.15 11.97
C SER A 110 -7.21 14.33 11.32
N GLY A 111 -8.19 13.51 11.72
CA GLY A 111 -9.62 13.82 11.52
C GLY A 111 -10.42 12.76 10.78
N ALA A 112 -9.80 11.96 9.91
CA ALA A 112 -10.43 10.78 9.36
C ALA A 112 -10.21 9.61 10.33
N VAL A 113 -11.28 8.95 10.77
CA VAL A 113 -11.19 7.70 11.52
C VAL A 113 -11.90 6.65 10.69
N PRO A 114 -11.17 5.69 10.10
CA PRO A 114 -11.80 4.54 9.47
C PRO A 114 -12.72 3.85 10.48
N SER A 115 -14.00 3.66 10.12
CA SER A 115 -14.98 2.97 10.97
C SER A 115 -15.12 1.48 10.63
N ASN A 116 -14.24 0.97 9.76
CA ASN A 116 -14.22 -0.44 9.36
C ASN A 116 -13.20 -1.25 10.18
N TYR A 117 -13.26 -2.55 9.98
CA TYR A 117 -12.32 -3.53 10.51
C TYR A 117 -11.44 -4.04 9.38
N VAL A 118 -10.31 -4.65 9.70
CA VAL A 118 -9.41 -5.25 8.73
C VAL A 118 -9.04 -6.66 9.14
N LYS A 119 -9.07 -7.57 8.16
CA LYS A 119 -8.52 -8.91 8.28
C LYS A 119 -7.09 -8.93 7.77
N ILE A 120 -6.19 -9.48 8.57
CA ILE A 120 -4.77 -9.54 8.28
C ILE A 120 -4.46 -10.78 7.46
N SER A 121 -3.74 -10.63 6.36
CA SER A 121 -3.29 -11.76 5.53
C SER A 121 -1.93 -11.49 4.90
N ILE A 122 -1.30 -12.53 4.38
CA ILE A 122 -0.04 -12.43 3.65
C ILE A 122 -0.31 -12.77 2.19
N SER A 123 0.12 -11.89 1.29
CA SER A 123 0.08 -12.13 -0.15
C SER A 123 1.50 -12.29 -0.68
N VAL A 124 1.77 -13.38 -1.40
CA VAL A 124 3.08 -13.64 -2.00
C VAL A 124 2.95 -13.54 -3.51
N ASN A 125 3.69 -12.62 -4.12
CA ASN A 125 3.60 -12.30 -5.55
C ASN A 125 2.16 -12.09 -6.03
N PRO A 126 1.42 -11.11 -5.48
CA PRO A 126 0.11 -10.79 -6.03
C PRO A 126 0.25 -10.54 -7.53
N THR A 127 -0.49 -11.31 -8.34
CA THR A 127 -0.46 -11.19 -9.81
C THR A 127 -1.31 -10.04 -10.30
N ASP A 128 -2.37 -9.76 -9.56
CA ASP A 128 -3.40 -8.78 -9.90
C ASP A 128 -3.78 -8.04 -8.62
N ILE A 129 -3.96 -6.73 -8.73
CA ILE A 129 -4.52 -5.92 -7.66
C ILE A 129 -6.00 -5.68 -8.02
N PRO A 130 -6.95 -5.99 -7.12
CA PRO A 130 -8.37 -5.74 -7.37
C PRO A 130 -8.65 -4.27 -7.73
N GLN A 131 -9.74 -4.06 -8.45
CA GLN A 131 -10.24 -2.72 -8.72
C GLN A 131 -10.92 -2.16 -7.47
N TYR A 132 -10.51 -0.97 -7.04
CA TYR A 132 -11.06 -0.31 -5.85
C TYR A 132 -11.90 0.91 -6.21
N GLY A 133 -12.54 1.55 -5.23
CA GLY A 133 -13.10 2.89 -5.44
C GLY A 133 -12.01 3.92 -5.66
N PHE A 134 -10.95 3.79 -4.87
CA PHE A 134 -9.70 4.51 -5.04
C PHE A 134 -8.56 3.71 -4.41
N ARG A 135 -7.37 3.80 -4.99
CA ARG A 135 -6.12 3.28 -4.45
C ARG A 135 -5.04 4.32 -4.68
N GLN A 136 -4.33 4.66 -3.61
CA GLN A 136 -3.11 5.45 -3.70
C GLN A 136 -1.91 4.56 -3.39
N THR A 137 -1.02 4.45 -4.34
CA THR A 137 0.15 3.57 -4.31
C THR A 137 1.42 4.39 -4.18
N THR A 138 2.30 3.99 -3.27
CA THR A 138 3.62 4.57 -3.03
C THR A 138 4.71 3.62 -3.55
N TYR A 139 5.66 4.19 -4.28
CA TYR A 139 6.78 3.52 -4.91
C TYR A 139 8.10 4.06 -4.38
N ALA A 140 9.13 3.20 -4.43
CA ALA A 140 10.45 3.49 -3.91
C ALA A 140 11.11 4.69 -4.62
N PRO A 141 12.04 5.40 -3.95
CA PRO A 141 12.81 6.46 -4.57
C PRO A 141 13.51 5.99 -5.84
N GLY A 142 13.34 6.79 -6.91
CA GLY A 142 13.89 6.49 -8.23
C GLY A 142 12.95 5.75 -9.19
N ASP A 143 11.82 5.21 -8.73
CA ASP A 143 10.78 4.62 -9.59
C ASP A 143 9.87 5.69 -10.19
N LYS A 144 10.43 6.48 -11.12
CA LYS A 144 9.77 7.66 -11.69
C LYS A 144 8.55 7.35 -12.57
N ASP A 145 8.42 6.08 -12.96
CA ASP A 145 7.37 5.59 -13.84
C ASP A 145 6.36 4.70 -13.10
N CYS A 146 6.55 4.48 -11.79
CA CYS A 146 5.67 3.69 -10.94
C CYS A 146 5.45 2.25 -11.48
N GLN A 147 6.53 1.63 -11.98
CA GLN A 147 6.49 0.30 -12.63
C GLN A 147 7.05 -0.82 -11.75
N SER A 148 7.72 -0.48 -10.66
CA SER A 148 8.25 -1.46 -9.71
C SER A 148 7.15 -1.95 -8.77
N ASN A 149 7.52 -2.91 -7.90
CA ASN A 149 6.63 -3.34 -6.84
C ASN A 149 6.29 -2.15 -5.91
N PRO A 150 5.00 -1.91 -5.63
CA PRO A 150 4.59 -0.96 -4.60
C PRO A 150 5.30 -1.22 -3.28
N GLN A 151 5.68 -0.16 -2.57
CA GLN A 151 6.14 -0.29 -1.19
C GLN A 151 4.96 -0.31 -0.22
N PHE A 152 3.95 0.50 -0.51
CA PHE A 152 2.75 0.65 0.30
C PHE A 152 1.62 1.10 -0.61
N TYR A 153 0.41 0.64 -0.34
CA TYR A 153 -0.79 1.32 -0.85
C TYR A 153 -1.90 1.26 0.18
N TRP A 154 -2.73 2.29 0.17
CA TRP A 154 -4.04 2.25 0.81
C TRP A 154 -5.11 2.28 -0.27
N TYR A 155 -6.26 1.71 0.04
CA TYR A 155 -7.39 1.68 -0.87
C TYR A 155 -8.70 1.83 -0.13
N ALA A 156 -9.70 2.35 -0.83
CA ALA A 156 -11.07 2.44 -0.42
C ALA A 156 -11.91 1.56 -1.35
N THR A 157 -12.71 0.63 -0.83
CA THR A 157 -13.65 -0.13 -1.68
C THR A 157 -14.66 0.82 -2.30
N ASN A 158 -15.33 0.40 -3.39
CA ASN A 158 -16.34 1.23 -4.04
C ASN A 158 -17.40 1.72 -3.06
N ASN A 159 -17.78 2.99 -3.19
CA ASN A 159 -18.75 3.70 -2.34
C ASN A 159 -18.34 3.85 -0.88
N THR A 160 -17.06 3.59 -0.52
CA THR A 160 -16.56 3.89 0.81
C THR A 160 -16.63 5.39 1.06
N LYS A 161 -17.28 5.77 2.16
CA LYS A 161 -17.40 7.14 2.64
C LYS A 161 -16.44 7.38 3.79
N ILE A 162 -15.64 8.44 3.71
CA ILE A 162 -14.77 8.94 4.78
C ILE A 162 -15.34 10.25 5.30
N ASP A 163 -15.66 10.30 6.60
CA ASP A 163 -16.09 11.51 7.29
C ASP A 163 -14.88 12.24 7.90
N MET A 164 -14.77 13.55 7.63
CA MET A 164 -13.66 14.42 8.05
C MET A 164 -14.21 15.69 8.72
N GLY A 165 -14.80 15.52 9.91
CA GLY A 165 -15.43 16.62 10.64
C GLY A 165 -16.72 17.11 9.96
N ASN A 166 -16.66 18.26 9.28
CA ASN A 166 -17.83 18.90 8.66
C ASN A 166 -18.04 18.54 7.18
N PHE A 167 -17.18 17.68 6.62
CA PHE A 167 -17.26 17.25 5.23
C PHE A 167 -17.04 15.74 5.11
N SER A 168 -17.43 15.20 3.96
CA SER A 168 -17.19 13.80 3.63
C SER A 168 -16.68 13.62 2.20
N ALA A 169 -15.90 12.56 1.99
CA ALA A 169 -15.47 12.10 0.68
C ALA A 169 -15.99 10.68 0.43
N THR A 170 -16.60 10.42 -0.73
CA THR A 170 -16.97 9.07 -1.17
C THR A 170 -16.20 8.71 -2.42
N PHE A 171 -15.48 7.59 -2.39
CA PHE A 171 -14.67 7.12 -3.52
C PHE A 171 -15.40 6.05 -4.31
N TYR A 172 -15.31 6.11 -5.64
CA TYR A 172 -15.83 5.08 -6.53
C TYR A 172 -15.03 5.00 -7.82
N CYS A 173 -14.94 3.81 -8.43
CA CYS A 173 -14.38 3.65 -9.77
C CYS A 173 -15.48 3.41 -10.80
N SER A 174 -15.36 4.12 -11.93
CA SER A 174 -16.20 3.95 -13.11
C SER A 174 -15.29 3.95 -14.34
N ASP A 175 -15.47 2.98 -15.24
CA ASP A 175 -14.69 2.88 -16.50
C ASP A 175 -13.14 2.90 -16.30
N ASN A 176 -12.66 2.32 -15.20
CA ASN A 176 -11.24 2.32 -14.76
C ASN A 176 -10.67 3.69 -14.35
N GLU A 177 -11.53 4.70 -14.16
CA GLU A 177 -11.18 6.00 -13.61
C GLU A 177 -11.72 6.12 -12.18
N SER A 178 -10.90 6.66 -11.28
CA SER A 178 -11.30 6.88 -9.89
C SER A 178 -11.93 8.26 -9.73
N PHE A 179 -13.03 8.32 -9.00
CA PHE A 179 -13.74 9.55 -8.69
C PHE A 179 -13.95 9.72 -7.19
N GLU A 180 -13.97 10.97 -6.78
CA GLU A 180 -14.28 11.40 -5.42
C GLU A 180 -15.53 12.29 -5.44
N ILE A 181 -16.52 11.96 -4.61
CA ILE A 181 -17.64 12.85 -4.29
C ILE A 181 -17.31 13.57 -3.00
N TYR A 182 -16.98 14.85 -3.09
CA TYR A 182 -16.72 15.71 -1.94
C TYR A 182 -17.98 16.46 -1.53
N CYS A 183 -18.37 16.42 -0.25
CA CYS A 183 -19.56 17.07 0.27
C CYS A 183 -19.26 18.06 1.41
N ALA A 184 -19.44 19.37 1.18
CA ALA A 184 -19.45 20.44 2.20
C ALA A 184 -20.02 21.79 1.66
N PRO A 185 -21.11 22.38 2.19
CA PRO A 185 -22.44 21.82 2.52
C PRO A 185 -23.26 21.34 1.30
N GLY A 186 -22.70 21.36 0.09
CA GLY A 186 -23.22 20.68 -1.11
C GLY A 186 -22.19 19.66 -1.61
N CYS A 187 -22.55 18.86 -2.62
CA CYS A 187 -21.66 17.83 -3.16
C CYS A 187 -21.20 18.16 -4.59
N PHE A 188 -19.95 17.84 -4.90
CA PHE A 188 -19.41 17.85 -6.25
C PHE A 188 -18.54 16.62 -6.48
N THR A 189 -18.41 16.22 -7.74
CA THR A 189 -17.60 15.07 -8.15
C THR A 189 -16.33 15.56 -8.83
N THR A 190 -15.20 14.99 -8.46
CA THR A 190 -13.90 15.21 -9.11
C THR A 190 -13.27 13.88 -9.52
N ASP A 191 -12.45 13.92 -10.56
CA ASP A 191 -11.51 12.84 -10.86
C ASP A 191 -10.44 12.80 -9.76
N SER A 192 -10.22 11.63 -9.16
CA SER A 192 -9.21 11.37 -8.14
C SER A 192 -8.03 10.55 -8.68
N SER A 193 -8.01 10.25 -9.98
CA SER A 193 -6.90 9.58 -10.63
C SER A 193 -5.64 10.43 -10.57
N MET A 194 -4.50 9.78 -10.34
CA MET A 194 -3.21 10.45 -10.22
C MET A 194 -2.16 9.64 -10.99
N THR A 195 -1.61 10.27 -12.03
CA THR A 195 -0.44 9.73 -12.73
C THR A 195 0.76 9.60 -11.78
N CYS A 196 1.79 8.85 -12.16
CA CYS A 196 3.01 8.77 -11.35
C CYS A 196 3.63 10.15 -11.14
N ILE A 197 3.63 10.62 -9.89
CA ILE A 197 4.21 11.90 -9.49
C ILE A 197 5.13 11.71 -8.28
N ARG A 198 6.11 12.61 -8.13
CA ARG A 198 6.93 12.63 -6.91
C ARG A 198 6.11 13.18 -5.75
N ASP A 199 6.21 12.56 -4.57
CA ASP A 199 5.61 13.09 -3.34
C ASP A 199 6.41 14.31 -2.86
N PHE A 200 5.83 15.49 -2.99
CA PHE A 200 6.40 16.75 -2.49
C PHE A 200 5.85 17.15 -1.11
N THR A 201 4.90 16.40 -0.56
CA THR A 201 4.39 16.66 0.79
C THR A 201 5.42 16.25 1.84
N HIS A 202 6.27 15.28 1.52
CA HIS A 202 7.33 14.79 2.41
C HIS A 202 8.69 14.80 1.68
N TRP A 203 9.30 15.99 1.58
CA TRP A 203 10.53 16.21 0.82
C TRP A 203 11.69 15.25 1.13
N ALA A 204 11.74 14.70 2.35
CA ALA A 204 12.79 13.77 2.80
C ALA A 204 12.66 12.35 2.25
N THR A 205 11.46 11.93 1.79
CA THR A 205 11.22 10.54 1.40
C THR A 205 11.61 10.27 -0.05
N GLU A 206 11.52 11.28 -0.93
CA GLU A 206 11.74 11.17 -2.38
C GLU A 206 10.87 10.11 -3.10
N ASN A 207 9.78 9.68 -2.48
CA ASN A 207 8.90 8.66 -3.01
C ASN A 207 8.14 9.14 -4.24
N TYR A 208 7.64 8.17 -5.01
CA TYR A 208 6.68 8.40 -6.09
C TYR A 208 5.32 7.84 -5.71
N MET A 209 4.26 8.48 -6.15
CA MET A 209 2.89 8.06 -5.89
C MET A 209 2.08 8.04 -7.17
N ALA A 210 1.16 7.08 -7.27
CA ALA A 210 0.12 7.04 -8.29
C ALA A 210 -1.23 6.76 -7.62
N GLY A 211 -2.29 7.30 -8.20
CA GLY A 211 -3.67 7.10 -7.78
C GLY A 211 -4.44 6.46 -8.91
N SER A 212 -5.15 5.40 -8.60
CA SER A 212 -5.94 4.67 -9.58
C SER A 212 -7.18 4.10 -8.91
N CYS A 213 -8.00 3.40 -9.68
CA CYS A 213 -8.64 2.22 -9.12
C CYS A 213 -7.80 0.97 -9.38
#